data_AF-A0A286Y5X7-F1
#
_entry.id   AF-A0A286Y5X7-F1
#
_cell.length_a   1.000
_cell.length_b   1.000
_cell.length_c   1.000
_cell.angle_alpha   90.00
_cell.angle_beta   90.00
_cell.angle_gamma   90.00
#
_symmetry.space_group_name_H-M   'P 1'
#
loop_
_entity.id
_entity.type
_entity.pdbx_description
1 polymer ?
#
loop_
_entity_poly.entity_id
_entity_poly.type
_entity_poly.pdbx_seq_one_letter_code
_entity_poly.pdbx_strand_id
1 'polypeptide(L)'
;MGDSSTDTEKEEEEEDEKSKTDVGHAIVPTINIQDERLVDLSTTPAFLCLNELHTMGKLPGTRMAELKAKYMLLHDTVMSTQESEVQLLQNAKRFTEQIQQQQQHLQQADGFPEALSTEVSKMREQLLKYQNEYNAAKEREFHNQYRLSSLMEEKNLILKEFEKIPKPGEMEKKMKLLRESTEELRKEIMQKKLEIKNLREDLTSKQKQLVKEQKELEEVLEHQVVLKDEVVQHQNIPMQIAKEIEKMTRKKVELERKKLVLEYEVKELNNSLKKVESKVSVLVEEKEDVVKEVEGKRALLEVREREYHHLVRLLELTQENEASSLTERLVVLTRVLLSAV
;
A
#
# COMPACT_ATOMS: atom_id res chain seq x y z
N MET A 1 -36.59 82.31 -13.80
CA MET A 1 -35.40 82.08 -14.64
C MET A 1 -35.62 80.79 -15.38
N GLY A 2 -35.86 80.75 -16.68
CA GLY A 2 -36.06 81.81 -17.65
C GLY A 2 -36.89 81.23 -18.80
N ASP A 3 -37.79 82.08 -19.30
CA ASP A 3 -38.27 82.26 -20.68
C ASP A 3 -38.68 81.06 -21.55
N SER A 4 -39.93 80.98 -22.00
CA SER A 4 -40.65 81.90 -22.91
C SER A 4 -40.31 81.63 -24.39
N SER A 5 -41.27 81.04 -25.10
CA SER A 5 -41.76 81.61 -26.36
C SER A 5 -43.13 80.99 -26.66
N THR A 6 -44.16 81.81 -26.55
CA THR A 6 -45.40 81.70 -27.32
C THR A 6 -45.12 81.95 -28.81
N ASP A 7 -46.00 81.46 -29.69
CA ASP A 7 -46.76 82.27 -30.68
C ASP A 7 -47.41 81.37 -31.75
N THR A 8 -48.74 81.21 -31.70
CA THR A 8 -49.82 81.89 -32.49
C THR A 8 -50.02 81.20 -33.86
N GLU A 9 -51.19 80.54 -34.07
CA GLU A 9 -52.34 81.05 -34.87
C GLU A 9 -52.01 81.05 -36.39
N LYS A 10 -52.82 80.52 -37.33
CA LYS A 10 -54.27 80.62 -37.52
C LYS A 10 -54.70 79.92 -38.83
N GLU A 11 -56.00 79.64 -38.92
CA GLU A 11 -56.92 79.65 -40.10
C GLU A 11 -56.72 78.52 -41.17
N GLU A 12 -57.71 77.62 -41.37
CA GLU A 12 -58.99 77.79 -42.14
C GLU A 12 -58.67 78.11 -43.62
N GLU A 13 -59.06 77.34 -44.65
CA GLU A 13 -60.39 76.92 -45.13
C GLU A 13 -60.11 76.05 -46.40
N GLU A 14 -60.73 74.88 -46.56
CA GLU A 14 -61.87 74.56 -47.46
C GLU A 14 -61.54 73.96 -48.84
N GLU A 15 -62.46 73.07 -49.24
CA GLU A 15 -62.69 72.45 -50.56
C GLU A 15 -61.63 71.43 -51.07
N ASP A 16 -61.97 70.28 -51.67
CA ASP A 16 -63.16 69.98 -52.45
C ASP A 16 -63.35 68.46 -52.58
N GLU A 17 -64.59 68.07 -52.86
CA GLU A 17 -65.01 66.72 -53.19
C GLU A 17 -64.17 66.11 -54.33
N LYS A 18 -63.79 64.83 -54.17
CA LYS A 18 -64.11 63.79 -55.17
C LYS A 18 -63.65 62.40 -54.75
N SER A 19 -64.64 61.52 -54.82
CA SER A 19 -64.58 60.24 -55.51
C SER A 19 -64.39 58.98 -54.67
N LYS A 20 -65.45 58.16 -54.78
CA LYS A 20 -65.47 56.70 -54.82
C LYS A 20 -65.47 56.01 -53.47
N THR A 21 -66.71 55.80 -53.02
CA THR A 21 -67.21 54.50 -52.56
C THR A 21 -66.46 53.33 -53.20
N ASP A 22 -65.44 52.82 -52.52
CA ASP A 22 -64.87 51.51 -52.82
C ASP A 22 -65.52 50.51 -51.85
N VAL A 23 -66.76 50.15 -52.15
CA VAL A 23 -67.40 48.99 -51.53
C VAL A 23 -66.65 47.80 -52.09
N GLY A 24 -65.66 47.33 -51.34
CA GLY A 24 -64.87 46.15 -51.67
C GLY A 24 -65.78 44.93 -51.84
N HIS A 25 -66.22 44.69 -53.07
CA HIS A 25 -66.79 43.43 -53.48
C HIS A 25 -65.65 42.42 -53.49
N ALA A 26 -65.56 41.62 -52.43
CA ALA A 26 -64.70 40.46 -52.39
C ALA A 26 -65.06 39.56 -53.58
N ILE A 27 -64.15 39.49 -54.56
CA ILE A 27 -64.22 38.55 -55.66
C ILE A 27 -64.13 37.16 -55.03
N VAL A 28 -65.27 36.47 -54.91
CA VAL A 28 -65.32 35.09 -54.46
C VAL A 28 -64.70 34.22 -55.57
N PRO A 29 -63.66 33.42 -55.29
CA PRO A 29 -63.13 32.49 -56.28
C PRO A 29 -64.24 31.55 -56.73
N THR A 30 -64.48 31.47 -58.03
CA THR A 30 -65.36 30.44 -58.59
C THR A 30 -64.59 29.12 -58.57
N ILE A 31 -64.66 28.41 -57.44
CA ILE A 31 -64.07 27.07 -57.34
C ILE A 31 -65.10 26.10 -57.92
N ASN A 32 -64.81 25.59 -59.10
CA ASN A 32 -65.54 24.50 -59.74
C ASN A 32 -65.25 23.18 -58.98
N ILE A 33 -65.87 22.99 -57.80
CA ILE A 33 -65.74 21.79 -56.95
C ILE A 33 -66.93 20.84 -57.19
N GLN A 34 -67.28 20.56 -58.44
CA GLN A 34 -68.42 19.68 -58.72
C GLN A 34 -68.05 18.23 -59.06
N ASP A 35 -66.78 17.83 -59.05
CA ASP A 35 -66.41 16.51 -59.60
C ASP A 35 -65.63 15.58 -58.65
N GLU A 36 -65.49 15.91 -57.36
CA GLU A 36 -64.85 15.01 -56.38
C GLU A 36 -65.83 14.42 -55.34
N ARG A 37 -67.08 14.92 -55.27
CA ARG A 37 -68.03 14.51 -54.23
C ARG A 37 -68.61 13.09 -54.36
N LEU A 38 -68.43 12.44 -55.51
CA LEU A 38 -68.97 11.10 -55.81
C LEU A 38 -67.91 10.18 -56.43
N VAL A 39 -66.66 10.30 -55.99
CA VAL A 39 -65.60 9.38 -56.43
C VAL A 39 -65.72 8.09 -55.63
N ASP A 40 -65.99 6.97 -56.31
CA ASP A 40 -65.81 5.64 -55.72
C ASP A 40 -64.34 5.49 -55.30
N LEU A 41 -64.11 5.52 -53.99
CA LEU A 41 -62.78 5.49 -53.37
C LEU A 41 -61.93 4.29 -53.84
N SER A 42 -62.57 3.21 -54.30
CA SER A 42 -61.89 2.03 -54.83
C SER A 42 -61.24 2.24 -56.20
N THR A 43 -61.74 3.23 -56.96
CA THR A 43 -61.26 3.59 -58.30
C THR A 43 -60.25 4.74 -58.28
N THR A 44 -60.03 5.34 -57.11
CA THR A 44 -59.12 6.47 -56.97
C THR A 44 -57.67 6.04 -57.24
N PRO A 45 -56.85 6.85 -57.93
CA PRO A 45 -55.46 6.51 -58.25
C PRO A 45 -54.65 6.07 -57.03
N ALA A 46 -54.92 6.66 -55.86
CA ALA A 46 -54.29 6.28 -54.60
C ALA A 46 -54.60 4.84 -54.18
N PHE A 47 -55.86 4.40 -54.29
CA PHE A 47 -56.27 3.02 -53.95
C PHE A 47 -55.75 2.01 -54.97
N LEU A 48 -55.76 2.36 -56.27
CA LEU A 48 -55.21 1.52 -57.33
C LEU A 48 -53.70 1.31 -57.18
N CYS A 49 -52.95 2.38 -56.89
CA CYS A 49 -51.50 2.29 -56.63
C CYS A 49 -51.19 1.45 -55.39
N LEU A 50 -51.96 1.60 -54.31
CA LEU A 50 -51.79 0.79 -53.10
C LEU A 50 -52.08 -0.70 -53.35
N ASN A 51 -53.09 -1.02 -54.18
CA ASN A 51 -53.36 -2.40 -54.61
C ASN A 51 -52.22 -2.99 -55.44
N GLU A 52 -51.70 -2.22 -56.41
CA GLU A 52 -50.60 -2.66 -57.27
C GLU A 52 -49.30 -2.91 -56.48
N LEU A 53 -48.97 -2.04 -55.51
CA LEU A 53 -47.80 -2.23 -54.64
C LEU A 53 -47.93 -3.48 -53.76
N HIS A 54 -49.16 -3.85 -53.38
CA HIS A 54 -49.41 -5.08 -52.65
C HIS A 54 -49.28 -6.32 -53.55
N THR A 55 -49.82 -6.30 -54.78
CA THR A 55 -49.70 -7.43 -55.72
C THR A 55 -48.25 -7.67 -56.15
N MET A 56 -47.43 -6.61 -56.24
CA MET A 56 -45.98 -6.72 -56.46
C MET A 56 -45.18 -7.22 -55.23
N GLY A 57 -45.84 -7.50 -54.10
CA GLY A 57 -45.21 -7.98 -52.87
C GLY A 57 -44.38 -6.95 -52.11
N LYS A 58 -44.37 -5.68 -52.55
CA LYS A 58 -43.59 -4.59 -51.95
C LYS A 58 -44.26 -4.01 -50.69
N LEU A 59 -45.56 -4.24 -50.51
CA LEU A 59 -46.34 -3.73 -49.39
C LEU A 59 -47.10 -4.87 -48.69
N PRO A 60 -46.92 -5.07 -47.37
CA PRO A 60 -47.72 -6.00 -46.60
C PRO A 60 -49.21 -5.62 -46.59
N GLY A 61 -50.11 -6.60 -46.63
CA GLY A 61 -51.55 -6.36 -46.72
C GLY A 61 -52.13 -5.55 -45.54
N THR A 62 -51.60 -5.77 -44.33
CA THR A 62 -51.94 -4.96 -43.14
C THR A 62 -51.59 -3.49 -43.33
N ARG A 63 -50.41 -3.20 -43.91
CA ARG A 63 -49.96 -1.84 -44.17
C ARG A 63 -50.76 -1.17 -45.29
N MET A 64 -51.15 -1.93 -46.32
CA MET A 64 -52.06 -1.46 -47.37
C MET A 64 -53.42 -1.07 -46.79
N ALA A 65 -54.01 -1.90 -45.92
CA ALA A 65 -55.28 -1.62 -45.28
C ALA A 65 -55.22 -0.37 -44.39
N GLU A 66 -54.13 -0.20 -43.62
CA GLU A 66 -53.89 1.01 -42.84
C GLU A 66 -53.79 2.28 -43.72
N LEU A 67 -53.07 2.21 -44.84
CA LEU A 67 -52.92 3.34 -45.78
C LEU A 67 -54.25 3.69 -46.45
N LYS A 68 -55.04 2.69 -46.84
CA LYS A 68 -56.39 2.89 -47.37
C LYS A 68 -57.31 3.53 -46.33
N ALA A 69 -57.30 3.04 -45.09
CA ALA A 69 -58.10 3.63 -44.02
C ALA A 69 -57.70 5.09 -43.74
N LYS A 70 -56.40 5.41 -43.75
CA LYS A 70 -55.91 6.80 -43.62
C LYS A 70 -56.35 7.68 -44.78
N TYR A 71 -56.32 7.16 -46.00
CA TYR A 71 -56.77 7.90 -47.17
C TYR A 71 -58.29 8.16 -47.14
N MET A 72 -59.10 7.16 -46.73
CA MET A 72 -60.54 7.35 -46.54
C MET A 72 -60.83 8.42 -45.49
N LEU A 73 -60.15 8.36 -44.33
CA LEU A 73 -60.31 9.37 -43.29
C LEU A 73 -59.95 10.78 -43.80
N LEU A 74 -58.88 10.91 -44.58
CA LEU A 74 -58.48 12.18 -45.17
C LEU A 74 -59.55 12.69 -46.15
N HIS A 75 -60.04 11.83 -47.03
CA HIS A 75 -61.10 12.17 -47.97
C HIS A 75 -62.37 12.64 -47.25
N ASP A 76 -62.84 11.88 -46.25
CA ASP A 76 -64.02 12.24 -45.46
C ASP A 76 -63.84 13.58 -44.73
N THR A 77 -62.62 13.83 -44.22
CA THR A 77 -62.29 15.12 -43.58
C THR A 77 -62.33 16.27 -44.57
N VAL A 78 -61.76 16.11 -45.77
CA VAL A 78 -61.78 17.13 -46.83
C VAL A 78 -63.22 17.41 -47.26
N MET A 79 -64.01 16.37 -47.49
CA MET A 79 -65.42 16.47 -47.86
C MET A 79 -66.24 17.21 -46.82
N SER A 80 -66.10 16.84 -45.53
CA SER A 80 -66.78 17.51 -44.43
C SER A 80 -66.34 18.98 -44.29
N THR A 81 -65.05 19.27 -44.49
CA THR A 81 -64.52 20.64 -44.45
C THR A 81 -65.10 21.49 -45.57
N GLN A 82 -65.12 20.97 -46.81
CA GLN A 82 -65.72 21.66 -47.95
C GLN A 82 -67.22 21.89 -47.78
N GLU A 83 -67.95 20.92 -47.21
CA GLU A 83 -69.36 21.10 -46.85
C GLU A 83 -69.57 22.20 -45.82
N SER A 84 -68.74 22.23 -44.78
CA SER A 84 -68.77 23.28 -43.75
C SER A 84 -68.43 24.66 -44.34
N GLU A 85 -67.43 24.74 -45.22
CA GLU A 85 -67.07 25.97 -45.92
C GLU A 85 -68.23 26.52 -46.75
N VAL A 86 -68.89 25.66 -47.55
CA VAL A 86 -70.06 26.06 -48.34
C VAL A 86 -71.19 26.57 -47.45
N GLN A 87 -71.45 25.91 -46.31
CA GLN A 87 -72.45 26.38 -45.34
C GLN A 87 -72.09 27.73 -44.73
N LEU A 88 -70.82 27.94 -44.37
CA LEU A 88 -70.34 29.21 -43.84
C LEU A 88 -70.47 30.34 -44.86
N LEU A 89 -70.17 30.07 -46.14
CA LEU A 89 -70.35 31.05 -47.22
C LEU A 89 -71.82 31.40 -47.44
N GLN A 90 -72.73 30.42 -47.34
CA GLN A 90 -74.18 30.68 -47.40
C GLN A 90 -74.65 31.53 -46.21
N ASN A 91 -74.17 31.24 -44.99
CA ASN A 91 -74.47 32.03 -43.80
C ASN A 91 -73.94 33.46 -43.92
N ALA A 92 -72.71 33.65 -44.41
CA ALA A 92 -72.12 34.97 -44.62
C ALA A 92 -72.95 35.82 -45.59
N LYS A 93 -73.42 35.23 -46.71
CA LYS A 93 -74.34 35.92 -47.63
C LYS A 93 -75.64 36.34 -46.94
N ARG A 94 -76.29 35.41 -46.24
CA ARG A 94 -77.53 35.69 -45.51
C ARG A 94 -77.36 36.79 -44.46
N PHE A 95 -76.28 36.76 -43.67
CA PHE A 95 -76.02 37.80 -42.67
C PHE A 95 -75.72 39.16 -43.30
N THR A 96 -75.03 39.18 -44.44
CA THR A 96 -74.77 40.43 -45.17
C THR A 96 -76.08 41.07 -45.65
N GLU A 97 -77.00 40.26 -46.20
CA GLU A 97 -78.34 40.74 -46.60
C GLU A 97 -79.13 41.27 -45.40
N GLN A 98 -79.08 40.59 -44.24
CA GLN A 98 -79.73 41.05 -43.02
C GLN A 98 -79.16 42.37 -42.50
N ILE A 99 -77.84 42.53 -42.51
CA ILE A 99 -77.17 43.77 -42.11
C ILE A 99 -77.62 44.90 -43.04
N GLN A 100 -77.66 44.66 -44.36
CA GLN A 100 -78.08 45.68 -45.32
C GLN A 100 -79.55 46.11 -45.12
N GLN A 101 -80.45 45.16 -44.83
CA GLN A 101 -81.85 45.47 -44.49
C GLN A 101 -81.96 46.28 -43.19
N GLN A 102 -81.22 45.90 -42.15
CA GLN A 102 -81.19 46.64 -40.88
C GLN A 102 -80.66 48.05 -41.07
N GLN A 103 -79.62 48.22 -41.87
CA GLN A 103 -79.04 49.52 -42.18
C GLN A 103 -80.04 50.42 -42.95
N GLN A 104 -80.81 49.86 -43.89
CA GLN A 104 -81.89 50.59 -44.56
C GLN A 104 -83.00 51.02 -43.59
N HIS A 105 -83.38 50.14 -42.65
CA HIS A 105 -84.35 50.50 -41.60
C HIS A 105 -83.85 51.61 -40.67
N LEU A 106 -82.57 51.59 -40.29
CA LEU A 106 -81.97 52.66 -39.51
C LEU A 106 -81.96 53.99 -40.29
N GLN A 107 -81.58 53.98 -41.56
CA GLN A 107 -81.64 55.18 -42.40
C GLN A 107 -83.07 55.74 -42.54
N GLN A 108 -84.08 54.88 -42.59
CA GLN A 108 -85.49 55.32 -42.57
C GLN A 108 -85.90 55.93 -41.23
N ALA A 109 -85.37 55.43 -40.11
CA ALA A 109 -85.60 55.98 -38.77
C ALA A 109 -84.89 57.33 -38.58
N ASP A 110 -83.71 57.52 -39.18
CA ASP A 110 -83.01 58.81 -39.19
C ASP A 110 -83.74 59.86 -40.03
N GLY A 111 -84.56 59.44 -41.01
CA GLY A 111 -85.46 60.30 -41.79
C GLY A 111 -86.76 60.69 -41.06
N PHE A 112 -86.91 60.36 -39.77
CA PHE A 112 -88.04 60.81 -38.97
C PHE A 112 -87.96 62.33 -38.80
N PRO A 113 -89.06 63.10 -38.93
CA PRO A 113 -88.98 64.54 -38.85
C PRO A 113 -88.41 64.96 -37.49
N GLU A 114 -87.22 65.56 -37.51
CA GLU A 114 -86.64 66.38 -36.43
C GLU A 114 -87.58 67.55 -36.03
N ALA A 115 -88.66 67.74 -36.78
CA ALA A 115 -89.51 68.91 -36.81
C ALA A 115 -90.70 68.90 -35.83
N LEU A 116 -90.59 68.26 -34.66
CA LEU A 116 -91.34 68.71 -33.48
C LEU A 116 -90.39 68.72 -32.27
N SER A 117 -89.41 69.62 -32.32
CA SER A 117 -88.68 70.14 -31.16
C SER A 117 -89.68 70.80 -30.19
N THR A 118 -90.44 69.97 -29.49
CA THR A 118 -91.23 70.41 -28.34
C THR A 118 -90.28 70.63 -27.16
N GLU A 119 -90.65 71.52 -26.25
CA GLU A 119 -89.90 71.73 -25.01
C GLU A 119 -89.66 70.42 -24.25
N VAL A 120 -90.63 69.51 -24.29
CA VAL A 120 -90.55 68.16 -23.73
C VAL A 120 -89.41 67.34 -24.36
N SER A 121 -89.22 67.42 -25.68
CA SER A 121 -88.12 66.73 -26.38
C SER A 121 -86.75 67.25 -25.91
N LYS A 122 -86.58 68.57 -25.77
CA LYS A 122 -85.33 69.19 -25.26
C LYS A 122 -85.06 68.84 -23.81
N MET A 123 -86.09 68.87 -22.96
CA MET A 123 -85.95 68.45 -21.56
C MET A 123 -85.57 66.99 -21.43
N ARG A 124 -86.13 66.12 -22.27
CA ARG A 124 -85.79 64.69 -22.31
C ARG A 124 -84.35 64.46 -22.74
N GLU A 125 -83.88 65.18 -23.75
CA GLU A 125 -82.48 65.15 -24.20
C GLU A 125 -81.51 65.59 -23.09
N GLN A 126 -81.79 66.71 -22.43
CA GLN A 126 -80.98 67.19 -21.30
C GLN A 126 -80.95 66.20 -20.14
N LEU A 127 -82.09 65.60 -19.80
CA LEU A 127 -82.17 64.59 -18.75
C LEU A 127 -81.33 63.35 -19.09
N LEU A 128 -81.44 62.85 -20.32
CA LEU A 128 -80.61 61.73 -20.81
C LEU A 128 -79.13 62.07 -20.78
N LYS A 129 -78.75 63.29 -21.21
CA LYS A 129 -77.37 63.77 -21.17
C LYS A 129 -76.81 63.76 -19.75
N TYR A 130 -77.49 64.40 -18.80
CA TYR A 130 -77.03 64.44 -17.41
C TYR A 130 -77.05 63.06 -16.74
N GLN A 131 -78.01 62.20 -17.07
CA GLN A 131 -78.05 60.84 -16.57
C GLN A 131 -76.87 60.00 -17.08
N ASN A 132 -76.50 60.14 -18.36
CA ASN A 132 -75.32 59.48 -18.93
C ASN A 132 -74.02 60.01 -18.31
N GLU A 133 -73.89 61.34 -18.15
CA GLU A 133 -72.73 61.95 -17.49
C GLU A 133 -72.60 61.49 -16.03
N TYR A 134 -73.70 61.42 -15.29
CA TYR A 134 -73.74 60.92 -13.92
C TYR A 134 -73.32 59.44 -13.85
N ASN A 135 -73.85 58.59 -14.74
CA ASN A 135 -73.47 57.17 -14.79
C ASN A 135 -71.99 57.00 -15.14
N ALA A 136 -71.47 57.76 -16.11
CA ALA A 136 -70.05 57.74 -16.48
C ALA A 136 -69.14 58.25 -15.34
N ALA A 137 -69.58 59.22 -14.55
CA ALA A 137 -68.87 59.66 -13.35
C ALA A 137 -68.88 58.57 -12.27
N LYS A 138 -70.02 57.92 -12.05
CA LYS A 138 -70.18 56.84 -11.08
C LYS A 138 -69.33 55.61 -11.42
N GLU A 139 -69.26 55.21 -12.68
CA GLU A 139 -68.39 54.13 -13.14
C GLU A 139 -66.91 54.45 -12.93
N ARG A 140 -66.49 55.68 -13.24
CA ARG A 140 -65.13 56.16 -12.95
C ARG A 140 -64.83 56.15 -11.45
N GLU A 141 -65.80 56.52 -10.61
CA GLU A 141 -65.66 56.45 -9.15
C GLU A 141 -65.41 55.01 -8.68
N PHE A 142 -66.22 54.05 -9.13
CA PHE A 142 -66.04 52.64 -8.78
C PHE A 142 -64.67 52.12 -9.24
N HIS A 143 -64.24 52.47 -10.45
CA HIS A 143 -62.93 52.07 -10.95
C HIS A 143 -61.79 52.65 -10.11
N ASN A 144 -61.90 53.94 -9.74
CA ASN A 144 -60.92 54.60 -8.88
C ASN A 144 -60.88 53.99 -7.47
N GLN A 145 -62.05 53.66 -6.88
CA GLN A 145 -62.13 52.99 -5.59
C GLN A 145 -61.48 51.60 -5.63
N TYR A 146 -61.74 50.82 -6.68
CA TYR A 146 -61.10 49.52 -6.86
C TYR A 146 -59.58 49.65 -6.96
N ARG A 147 -59.10 50.59 -7.80
CA ARG A 147 -57.67 50.86 -7.95
C ARG A 147 -57.02 51.31 -6.63
N LEU A 148 -57.71 52.15 -5.86
CA LEU A 148 -57.21 52.60 -4.55
C LEU A 148 -57.07 51.43 -3.58
N SER A 149 -58.07 50.55 -3.51
CA SER A 149 -58.02 49.35 -2.66
C SER A 149 -56.87 48.42 -3.05
N SER A 150 -56.71 48.15 -4.35
CA SER A 150 -55.60 47.33 -4.85
C SER A 150 -54.23 47.92 -4.49
N LEU A 151 -54.03 49.22 -4.68
CA LEU A 151 -52.76 49.87 -4.30
C LEU A 151 -52.52 49.89 -2.78
N MET A 152 -53.57 50.00 -1.97
CA MET A 152 -53.44 49.89 -0.52
C MET A 152 -53.03 48.47 -0.09
N GLU A 153 -53.58 47.43 -0.72
CA GLU A 153 -53.20 46.05 -0.47
C GLU A 153 -51.73 45.80 -0.85
N GLU A 154 -51.30 46.25 -2.04
CA GLU A 154 -49.90 46.16 -2.48
C GLU A 154 -48.96 46.89 -1.53
N LYS A 155 -49.29 48.12 -1.13
CA LYS A 155 -48.52 48.88 -0.15
C LYS A 155 -48.38 48.12 1.17
N ASN A 156 -49.48 47.53 1.66
CA ASN A 156 -49.46 46.78 2.91
C ASN A 156 -48.62 45.50 2.81
N LEU A 157 -48.64 44.82 1.67
CA LEU A 157 -47.76 43.67 1.42
C LEU A 157 -46.29 44.08 1.42
N ILE A 158 -45.95 45.16 0.71
CA ILE A 158 -44.57 45.68 0.66
C ILE A 158 -44.08 46.08 2.05
N LEU A 159 -44.91 46.74 2.86
CA LEU A 159 -44.55 47.10 4.23
C LEU A 159 -44.28 45.87 5.10
N LYS A 160 -45.12 44.84 5.02
CA LYS A 160 -44.91 43.58 5.74
C LYS A 160 -43.62 42.89 5.31
N GLU A 161 -43.28 42.87 4.03
CA GLU A 161 -42.01 42.31 3.55
C GLU A 161 -40.81 43.14 4.04
N PHE A 162 -40.94 44.46 4.06
CA PHE A 162 -39.88 45.34 4.57
C PHE A 162 -39.61 45.12 6.07
N GLU A 163 -40.63 44.88 6.88
CA GLU A 163 -40.48 44.57 8.31
C GLU A 163 -39.76 43.24 8.57
N LYS A 164 -39.83 42.28 7.64
CA LYS A 164 -39.09 41.00 7.75
C LYS A 164 -37.59 41.18 7.51
N ILE A 165 -37.17 42.25 6.86
CA ILE A 165 -35.75 42.50 6.61
C ILE A 165 -35.08 42.80 7.96
N PRO A 166 -34.06 42.01 8.37
CA PRO A 166 -33.40 42.21 9.65
C PRO A 166 -32.83 43.62 9.77
N LYS A 167 -32.98 44.24 10.95
CA LYS A 167 -32.49 45.60 11.18
C LYS A 167 -30.98 45.67 10.97
N PRO A 168 -30.43 46.80 10.47
CA PRO A 168 -28.99 46.95 10.24
C PRO A 168 -28.11 46.56 11.45
N GLY A 169 -28.54 46.90 12.67
CA GLY A 169 -27.83 46.51 13.89
C GLY A 169 -27.81 45.02 14.19
N GLU A 170 -28.85 44.26 13.80
CA GLU A 170 -28.87 42.79 13.93
C GLU A 170 -27.97 42.13 12.88
N MET A 171 -27.98 42.66 11.66
CA MET A 171 -27.08 42.22 10.59
C MET A 171 -25.62 42.48 10.97
N GLU A 172 -25.31 43.63 11.55
CA GLU A 172 -23.96 43.96 12.01
C GLU A 172 -23.50 43.04 13.14
N LYS A 173 -24.39 42.73 14.11
CA LYS A 173 -24.10 41.74 15.17
C LYS A 173 -23.83 40.35 14.58
N LYS A 174 -24.68 39.86 13.67
CA LYS A 174 -24.46 38.58 12.97
C LYS A 174 -23.14 38.59 12.21
N MET A 175 -22.81 39.68 11.52
CA MET A 175 -21.56 39.82 10.78
C MET A 175 -20.33 39.81 11.70
N LYS A 176 -20.40 40.49 12.86
CA LYS A 176 -19.33 40.47 13.87
C LYS A 176 -19.11 39.06 14.42
N LEU A 177 -20.17 38.38 14.84
CA LEU A 177 -20.10 37.00 15.33
C LEU A 177 -19.53 36.04 14.28
N LEU A 178 -19.97 36.17 13.02
CA LEU A 178 -19.46 35.33 11.93
C LEU A 178 -17.97 35.58 11.69
N ARG A 179 -17.53 36.84 11.77
CA ARG A 179 -16.14 37.24 11.61
C ARG A 179 -15.26 36.69 12.74
N GLU A 180 -15.71 36.84 13.98
CA GLU A 180 -15.03 36.30 15.18
C GLU A 180 -14.90 34.78 15.10
N SER A 181 -16.00 34.07 14.80
CA SER A 181 -15.98 32.61 14.62
C SER A 181 -15.05 32.17 13.48
N THR A 182 -15.03 32.92 12.36
CA THR A 182 -14.10 32.64 11.25
C THR A 182 -12.64 32.84 11.67
N GLU A 183 -12.35 33.87 12.47
CA GLU A 183 -11.01 34.16 12.99
C GLU A 183 -10.53 33.07 13.96
N GLU A 184 -11.41 32.58 14.84
CA GLU A 184 -11.15 31.48 15.76
C GLU A 184 -10.82 30.18 15.02
N LEU A 185 -11.65 29.82 14.04
CA LEU A 185 -11.41 28.64 13.20
C LEU A 185 -10.08 28.74 12.44
N ARG A 186 -9.70 29.93 11.96
CA ARG A 186 -8.39 30.14 11.33
C ARG A 186 -7.22 29.89 12.29
N LYS A 187 -7.32 30.38 13.53
CA LYS A 187 -6.30 30.16 14.56
C LYS A 187 -6.18 28.68 14.91
N GLU A 188 -7.31 27.98 15.08
CA GLU A 188 -7.33 26.54 15.33
C GLU A 188 -6.69 25.75 14.18
N ILE A 189 -7.03 26.07 12.92
CA ILE A 189 -6.42 25.45 11.73
C ILE A 189 -4.90 25.66 11.73
N MET A 190 -4.44 26.86 12.06
CA MET A 190 -3.00 27.17 12.13
C MET A 190 -2.31 26.35 13.22
N GLN A 191 -2.91 26.26 14.41
CA GLN A 191 -2.39 25.45 15.52
C GLN A 191 -2.34 23.96 15.15
N LYS A 192 -3.42 23.41 14.58
CA LYS A 192 -3.49 22.00 14.15
C LYS A 192 -2.47 21.69 13.06
N LYS A 193 -2.23 22.62 12.12
CA LYS A 193 -1.16 22.47 11.11
C LYS A 193 0.22 22.37 11.75
N LEU A 194 0.50 23.19 12.77
CA LEU A 194 1.77 23.14 13.50
C LEU A 194 1.91 21.83 14.29
N GLU A 195 0.86 21.41 14.98
CA GLU A 195 0.81 20.13 15.71
C GLU A 195 1.09 18.94 14.77
N ILE A 196 0.43 18.89 13.61
CA ILE A 196 0.68 17.86 12.58
C ILE A 196 2.14 17.87 12.11
N LYS A 197 2.73 19.05 11.91
CA LYS A 197 4.13 19.17 11.50
C LYS A 197 5.07 18.60 12.56
N ASN A 198 4.88 18.98 13.83
CA ASN A 198 5.69 18.49 14.95
C ASN A 198 5.54 16.97 15.11
N LEU A 199 4.32 16.45 15.09
CA LEU A 199 4.07 15.00 15.20
C LEU A 199 4.70 14.20 14.05
N ARG A 200 4.70 14.75 12.83
CA ARG A 200 5.40 14.12 11.70
C ARG A 200 6.91 14.10 11.91
N GLU A 201 7.50 15.20 12.36
CA GLU A 201 8.93 15.28 12.67
C GLU A 201 9.31 14.27 13.78
N ASP A 202 8.54 14.23 14.86
CA ASP A 202 8.71 13.26 15.96
C ASP A 202 8.61 11.82 15.47
N LEU A 203 7.58 11.49 14.68
CA LEU A 203 7.41 10.16 14.09
C LEU A 203 8.60 9.76 13.22
N THR A 204 9.10 10.67 12.38
CA THR A 204 10.28 10.39 11.56
C THR A 204 11.54 10.20 12.40
N SER A 205 11.68 10.93 13.51
CA SER A 205 12.81 10.77 14.44
C SER A 205 12.78 9.40 15.14
N LYS A 206 11.59 8.98 15.59
CA LYS A 206 11.38 7.67 16.23
C LYS A 206 11.58 6.53 15.25
N GLN A 207 11.13 6.67 14.01
CA GLN A 207 11.38 5.68 12.97
C GLN A 207 12.90 5.50 12.72
N LYS A 208 13.66 6.60 12.65
CA LYS A 208 15.12 6.54 12.51
C LYS A 208 15.80 5.88 13.72
N GLN A 209 15.31 6.17 14.92
CA GLN A 209 15.82 5.56 16.15
C GLN A 209 15.56 4.05 16.17
N LEU A 210 14.34 3.63 15.84
CA LEU A 210 13.95 2.22 15.79
C LEU A 210 14.83 1.41 14.82
N VAL A 211 15.14 1.96 13.64
CA VAL A 211 16.03 1.29 12.67
C VAL A 211 17.44 1.11 13.24
N LYS A 212 17.96 2.07 14.01
CA LYS A 212 19.27 1.93 14.67
C LYS A 212 19.24 0.86 15.75
N GLU A 213 18.24 0.91 16.63
CA GLU A 213 18.07 -0.09 17.70
C GLU A 213 17.88 -1.50 17.13
N GLN A 214 17.17 -1.63 16.00
CA GLN A 214 17.01 -2.92 15.32
C GLN A 214 18.34 -3.45 14.77
N LYS A 215 19.19 -2.59 14.22
CA LYS A 215 20.53 -2.96 13.76
C LYS A 215 21.44 -3.36 14.93
N GLU A 216 21.43 -2.61 16.03
CA GLU A 216 22.18 -2.94 17.24
C GLU A 216 21.73 -4.28 17.83
N LEU A 217 20.42 -4.56 17.80
CA LEU A 217 19.88 -5.85 18.23
C LEU A 217 20.36 -7.00 17.34
N GLU A 218 20.39 -6.81 16.01
CA GLU A 218 20.90 -7.78 15.06
C GLU A 218 22.38 -8.09 15.32
N GLU A 219 23.21 -7.05 15.51
CA GLU A 219 24.62 -7.20 15.89
C GLU A 219 24.76 -8.01 17.19
N VAL A 220 23.99 -7.70 18.24
CA VAL A 220 24.04 -8.46 19.51
C VAL A 220 23.63 -9.93 19.33
N LEU A 221 22.63 -10.20 18.49
CA LEU A 221 22.20 -11.57 18.19
C LEU A 221 23.29 -12.36 17.44
N GLU A 222 24.00 -11.73 16.49
CA GLU A 222 25.14 -12.35 15.81
C GLU A 222 26.26 -12.71 16.81
N HIS A 223 26.61 -11.78 17.71
CA HIS A 223 27.59 -12.05 18.77
C HIS A 223 27.12 -13.19 19.69
N GLN A 224 25.82 -13.26 20.00
CA GLN A 224 25.27 -14.35 20.80
C GLN A 224 25.42 -15.72 20.12
N VAL A 225 25.27 -15.79 18.80
CA VAL A 225 25.49 -17.04 18.04
C VAL A 225 26.95 -17.47 18.15
N VAL A 226 27.89 -16.55 17.93
CA VAL A 226 29.33 -16.84 18.05
C VAL A 226 29.67 -17.35 19.45
N LEU A 227 29.19 -16.67 20.50
CA LEU A 227 29.42 -17.10 21.89
C LEU A 227 28.82 -18.48 22.19
N LYS A 228 27.65 -18.81 21.62
CA LYS A 228 27.07 -20.16 21.78
C LYS A 228 27.96 -21.22 21.14
N ASP A 229 28.51 -20.95 19.95
CA ASP A 229 29.44 -21.87 19.29
C ASP A 229 30.74 -22.04 20.09
N GLU A 230 31.31 -20.95 20.61
CA GLU A 230 32.49 -20.97 21.50
C GLU A 230 32.24 -21.79 22.76
N VAL A 231 31.07 -21.65 23.39
CA VAL A 231 30.70 -22.46 24.57
C VAL A 231 30.67 -23.94 24.23
N VAL A 232 30.09 -24.34 23.10
CA VAL A 232 30.08 -25.74 22.64
C VAL A 232 31.52 -26.24 22.40
N GLN A 233 32.36 -25.42 21.77
CA GLN A 233 33.77 -25.75 21.56
C GLN A 233 34.51 -25.94 22.90
N HIS A 234 34.32 -25.03 23.85
CA HIS A 234 34.93 -25.12 25.18
C HIS A 234 34.45 -26.34 25.97
N GLN A 235 33.17 -26.72 25.86
CA GLN A 235 32.64 -27.94 26.49
C GLN A 235 33.28 -29.22 25.93
N ASN A 236 33.70 -29.23 24.66
CA ASN A 236 34.38 -30.38 24.06
C ASN A 236 35.82 -30.58 24.58
N ILE A 237 36.49 -29.52 25.04
CA ILE A 237 37.90 -29.59 25.49
C ILE A 237 38.06 -30.55 26.69
N PRO A 238 37.29 -30.43 27.80
CA PRO A 238 37.36 -31.39 28.90
C PRO A 238 37.10 -32.84 28.48
N MET A 239 36.22 -33.07 27.50
CA MET A 239 35.95 -34.42 27.00
C MET A 239 37.18 -35.01 26.28
N GLN A 240 37.90 -34.20 25.51
CA GLN A 240 39.15 -34.62 24.87
C GLN A 240 40.26 -34.87 25.91
N ILE A 241 40.43 -33.95 26.86
CA ILE A 241 41.41 -34.10 27.96
C ILE A 241 41.12 -35.38 28.76
N ALA A 242 39.85 -35.65 29.09
CA ALA A 242 39.46 -36.87 29.81
C ALA A 242 39.85 -38.15 29.05
N LYS A 243 39.64 -38.19 27.73
CA LYS A 243 40.06 -39.32 26.87
C LYS A 243 41.59 -39.49 26.86
N GLU A 244 42.34 -38.40 26.81
CA GLU A 244 43.80 -38.44 26.85
C GLU A 244 44.34 -38.90 28.22
N ILE A 245 43.77 -38.39 29.31
CA ILE A 245 44.09 -38.83 30.67
C ILE A 245 43.83 -40.33 30.81
N GLU A 246 42.69 -40.83 30.32
CA GLU A 246 42.38 -42.25 30.38
C GLU A 246 43.41 -43.09 29.59
N LYS A 247 43.75 -42.65 28.37
CA LYS A 247 44.78 -43.29 27.54
C LYS A 247 46.15 -43.31 28.23
N MET A 248 46.56 -42.19 28.84
CA MET A 248 47.80 -42.09 29.59
C MET A 248 47.80 -42.95 30.85
N THR A 249 46.67 -43.01 31.55
CA THR A 249 46.50 -43.84 32.75
C THR A 249 46.62 -45.32 32.42
N ARG A 250 46.02 -45.79 31.32
CA ARG A 250 46.19 -47.18 30.84
C ARG A 250 47.66 -47.50 30.57
N LYS A 251 48.38 -46.64 29.84
CA LYS A 251 49.83 -46.80 29.58
C LYS A 251 50.65 -46.80 30.86
N LYS A 252 50.34 -45.91 31.82
CA LYS A 252 51.02 -45.84 33.12
C LYS A 252 50.88 -47.17 33.87
N VAL A 253 49.67 -47.71 33.95
CA VAL A 253 49.41 -49.00 34.63
C VAL A 253 50.15 -50.15 33.95
N GLU A 254 50.23 -50.18 32.61
CA GLU A 254 51.02 -51.18 31.88
C GLU A 254 52.52 -51.06 32.17
N LEU A 255 53.06 -49.83 32.21
CA LEU A 255 54.46 -49.59 32.55
C LEU A 255 54.77 -49.93 34.01
N GLU A 256 53.88 -49.62 34.94
CA GLU A 256 54.01 -50.00 36.36
C GLU A 256 54.04 -51.52 36.53
N ARG A 257 53.19 -52.27 35.78
CA ARG A 257 53.28 -53.75 35.76
C ARG A 257 54.62 -54.23 35.23
N LYS A 258 55.10 -53.70 34.10
CA LYS A 258 56.40 -54.07 33.54
C LYS A 258 57.55 -53.75 34.50
N LYS A 259 57.49 -52.59 35.17
CA LYS A 259 58.44 -52.20 36.21
C LYS A 259 58.47 -53.20 37.36
N LEU A 260 57.31 -53.63 37.87
CA LEU A 260 57.24 -54.64 38.94
C LEU A 260 57.87 -55.98 38.51
N VAL A 261 57.65 -56.41 37.26
CA VAL A 261 58.29 -57.61 36.71
C VAL A 261 59.82 -57.45 36.68
N LEU A 262 60.31 -56.33 36.15
CA LEU A 262 61.76 -56.06 36.11
C LEU A 262 62.38 -55.96 37.52
N GLU A 263 61.68 -55.35 38.49
CA GLU A 263 62.13 -55.31 39.89
C GLU A 263 62.25 -56.72 40.49
N TYR A 264 61.34 -57.62 40.13
CA TYR A 264 61.41 -59.03 40.55
C TYR A 264 62.61 -59.74 39.91
N GLU A 265 62.80 -59.59 38.59
CA GLU A 265 63.96 -60.14 37.87
C GLU A 265 65.30 -59.63 38.43
N VAL A 266 65.40 -58.34 38.73
CA VAL A 266 66.60 -57.75 39.36
C VAL A 266 66.84 -58.35 40.74
N LYS A 267 65.80 -58.57 41.55
CA LYS A 267 65.95 -59.25 42.85
C LYS A 267 66.45 -60.69 42.69
N GLU A 268 65.92 -61.44 41.73
CA GLU A 268 66.38 -62.79 41.43
C GLU A 268 67.85 -62.82 40.98
N LEU A 269 68.22 -61.93 40.06
CA LEU A 269 69.61 -61.79 39.60
C LEU A 269 70.55 -61.36 40.73
N ASN A 270 70.12 -60.48 41.63
CA ASN A 270 70.93 -60.09 42.78
C ASN A 270 71.11 -61.25 43.77
N ASN A 271 70.07 -62.07 43.97
CA ASN A 271 70.16 -63.28 44.78
C ASN A 271 71.09 -64.32 44.15
N SER A 272 71.07 -64.47 42.81
CA SER A 272 71.98 -65.37 42.11
C SER A 272 73.42 -64.85 42.14
N LEU A 273 73.63 -63.54 41.98
CA LEU A 273 74.93 -62.88 42.11
C LEU A 273 75.53 -63.12 43.50
N LYS A 274 74.77 -62.89 44.58
CA LYS A 274 75.23 -63.16 45.96
C LYS A 274 75.65 -64.62 46.16
N LYS A 275 74.92 -65.59 45.57
CA LYS A 275 75.30 -67.00 45.62
C LYS A 275 76.60 -67.28 44.86
N VAL A 276 76.87 -66.56 43.78
CA VAL A 276 78.13 -66.68 43.03
C VAL A 276 79.26 -66.01 43.81
N GLU A 277 79.05 -64.81 44.35
CA GLU A 277 80.02 -64.12 45.21
C GLU A 277 80.42 -64.97 46.42
N SER A 278 79.46 -65.60 47.10
CA SER A 278 79.76 -66.51 48.21
C SER A 278 80.59 -67.72 47.77
N LYS A 279 80.29 -68.30 46.59
CA LYS A 279 81.12 -69.38 46.02
C LYS A 279 82.53 -68.91 45.68
N VAL A 280 82.67 -67.70 45.12
CA VAL A 280 83.97 -67.10 44.81
C VAL A 280 84.76 -66.85 46.09
N SER A 281 84.14 -66.35 47.17
CA SER A 281 84.80 -66.17 48.47
C SER A 281 85.38 -67.48 49.00
N VAL A 282 84.57 -68.56 48.97
CA VAL A 282 85.03 -69.90 49.38
C VAL A 282 86.19 -70.38 48.51
N LEU A 283 86.11 -70.21 47.19
CA LEU A 283 87.19 -70.60 46.27
C LEU A 283 88.48 -69.77 46.51
N VAL A 284 88.35 -68.50 46.89
CA VAL A 284 89.50 -67.65 47.24
C VAL A 284 90.14 -68.12 48.55
N GLU A 285 89.35 -68.44 49.56
CA GLU A 285 89.84 -69.03 50.82
C GLU A 285 90.56 -70.37 50.56
N GLU A 286 89.93 -71.28 49.80
CA GLU A 286 90.55 -72.54 49.39
C GLU A 286 91.87 -72.32 48.62
N LYS A 287 91.90 -71.35 47.69
CA LYS A 287 93.11 -70.98 46.97
C LYS A 287 94.19 -70.48 47.93
N GLU A 288 93.86 -69.62 48.89
CA GLU A 288 94.82 -69.12 49.89
C GLU A 288 95.40 -70.24 50.74
N ASP A 289 94.57 -71.20 51.17
CA ASP A 289 95.03 -72.36 51.92
C ASP A 289 95.95 -73.25 51.09
N VAL A 290 95.62 -73.49 49.82
CA VAL A 290 96.51 -74.20 48.88
C VAL A 290 97.83 -73.45 48.67
N VAL A 291 97.81 -72.12 48.55
CA VAL A 291 99.04 -71.31 48.43
C VAL A 291 99.89 -71.45 49.69
N LYS A 292 99.32 -71.33 50.89
CA LYS A 292 100.04 -71.55 52.16
C LYS A 292 100.62 -72.96 52.24
N GLU A 293 99.88 -73.98 51.82
CA GLU A 293 100.37 -75.36 51.79
C GLU A 293 101.55 -75.53 50.81
N VAL A 294 101.45 -74.94 49.61
CA VAL A 294 102.52 -74.94 48.61
C VAL A 294 103.75 -74.18 49.10
N GLU A 295 103.59 -73.02 49.72
CA GLU A 295 104.69 -72.25 50.31
C GLU A 295 105.34 -72.99 51.48
N GLY A 296 104.56 -73.63 52.34
CA GLY A 296 105.06 -74.49 53.42
C GLY A 296 105.88 -75.67 52.89
N LYS A 297 105.39 -76.36 51.85
CA LYS A 297 106.13 -77.43 51.17
C LYS A 297 107.40 -76.90 50.50
N ARG A 298 107.36 -75.73 49.87
CA ARG A 298 108.53 -75.09 49.24
C ARG A 298 109.60 -74.74 50.27
N ALA A 299 109.23 -74.18 51.42
CA ALA A 299 110.16 -73.89 52.52
C ALA A 299 110.77 -75.17 53.10
N LEU A 300 109.98 -76.23 53.27
CA LEU A 300 110.48 -77.52 53.74
C LEU A 300 111.49 -78.13 52.76
N LEU A 301 111.21 -78.04 51.46
CA LEU A 301 112.10 -78.47 50.40
C LEU A 301 113.42 -77.70 50.45
N GLU A 302 113.37 -76.37 50.61
CA GLU A 302 114.55 -75.52 50.70
C GLU A 302 115.45 -75.87 51.92
N VAL A 303 114.84 -76.22 53.06
CA VAL A 303 115.58 -76.72 54.23
C VAL A 303 116.26 -78.05 53.93
N ARG A 304 115.56 -79.00 53.30
CA ARG A 304 116.13 -80.29 52.90
C ARG A 304 117.24 -80.14 51.88
N GLU A 305 117.11 -79.23 50.93
CA GLU A 305 118.18 -78.90 49.99
C GLU A 305 119.39 -78.34 50.74
N ARG A 306 119.23 -77.40 51.69
CA ARG A 306 120.35 -76.88 52.49
C ARG A 306 121.01 -77.97 53.34
N GLU A 307 120.23 -78.84 53.98
CA GLU A 307 120.74 -80.02 54.72
C GLU A 307 121.53 -80.94 53.80
N TYR A 308 121.00 -81.25 52.62
CA TYR A 308 121.69 -82.06 51.62
C TYR A 308 123.01 -81.42 51.19
N HIS A 309 123.02 -80.12 50.87
CA HIS A 309 124.24 -79.38 50.54
C HIS A 309 125.26 -79.33 51.70
N HIS A 310 124.79 -79.29 52.95
CA HIS A 310 125.67 -79.35 54.12
C HIS A 310 126.29 -80.73 54.30
N LEU A 311 125.49 -81.79 54.17
CA LEU A 311 125.95 -83.18 54.22
C LEU A 311 126.95 -83.47 53.11
N VAL A 312 126.71 -82.99 51.89
CA VAL A 312 127.65 -83.11 50.75
C VAL A 312 128.99 -82.47 51.09
N ARG A 313 129.00 -81.24 51.62
CA ARG A 313 130.24 -80.57 52.05
C ARG A 313 130.96 -81.31 53.17
N LEU A 314 130.23 -81.88 54.12
CA LEU A 314 130.83 -82.69 55.19
C LEU A 314 131.51 -83.94 54.63
N LEU A 315 130.87 -84.57 53.64
CA LEU A 315 131.37 -85.77 52.96
C LEU A 315 132.67 -85.47 52.20
N GLU A 316 132.72 -84.36 51.47
CA GLU A 316 133.93 -83.87 50.80
C GLU A 316 135.09 -83.66 51.80
N LEU A 317 134.81 -83.03 52.95
CA LEU A 317 135.80 -82.75 54.00
C LEU A 317 136.29 -84.03 54.70
N THR A 318 135.43 -85.03 54.87
CA THR A 318 135.83 -86.35 55.38
C THR A 318 136.69 -87.13 54.39
N GLN A 319 136.42 -87.06 53.09
CA GLN A 319 137.28 -87.66 52.07
C GLN A 319 138.67 -87.00 52.05
N GLU A 320 138.73 -85.67 52.21
CA GLU A 320 140.00 -84.93 52.26
C GLU A 320 140.85 -85.28 53.50
N ASN A 321 140.19 -85.48 54.66
CA ASN A 321 140.84 -85.96 55.88
C ASN A 321 141.29 -87.43 55.79
N GLU A 322 140.49 -88.31 55.20
CA GLU A 322 140.89 -89.71 55.00
C GLU A 322 142.09 -89.82 54.05
N ALA A 323 142.10 -89.05 52.96
CA ALA A 323 143.24 -88.93 52.05
C ALA A 323 144.49 -88.42 52.76
N SER A 324 144.35 -87.42 53.63
CA SER A 324 145.44 -86.91 54.48
C SER A 324 145.97 -87.98 55.45
N SER A 325 145.09 -88.74 56.11
CA SER A 325 145.48 -89.82 57.05
C SER A 325 146.15 -91.03 56.38
N LEU A 326 145.80 -91.33 55.12
CA LEU A 326 146.46 -92.36 54.33
C LEU A 326 147.87 -91.92 53.93
N THR A 327 148.03 -90.64 53.62
CA THR A 327 149.33 -90.03 53.31
C THR A 327 150.25 -90.06 54.53
N GLU A 328 149.75 -89.74 55.73
CA GLU A 328 150.54 -89.83 56.98
C GLU A 328 150.91 -91.27 57.35
N ARG A 329 150.02 -92.24 57.14
CA ARG A 329 150.32 -93.67 57.39
C ARG A 329 151.37 -94.23 56.43
N LEU A 330 151.38 -93.80 55.17
CA LEU A 330 152.43 -94.16 54.20
C LEU A 330 153.81 -93.63 54.62
N VAL A 331 153.86 -92.43 55.20
CA VAL A 331 155.11 -91.81 55.70
C VAL A 331 155.67 -92.54 56.92
N VAL A 332 154.82 -93.07 57.80
CA VAL A 332 155.27 -93.86 58.97
C VAL A 332 155.70 -95.28 58.56
N LEU A 333 155.00 -95.91 57.61
CA LEU A 333 155.37 -97.24 57.09
C LEU A 333 156.72 -97.25 56.35
N THR A 334 157.08 -96.16 55.67
CA THR A 334 158.41 -96.02 55.02
C THR A 334 159.53 -95.75 56.02
N ARG A 335 159.24 -95.19 57.21
CA ARG A 335 160.24 -94.93 58.25
C ARG A 335 160.59 -96.16 59.10
N VAL A 336 159.64 -97.07 59.34
CA VAL A 336 159.87 -98.28 60.15
C VAL A 336 160.57 -99.39 59.36
N LEU A 337 160.43 -99.44 58.04
CA LEU A 337 161.11 -100.42 57.18
C LEU A 337 162.62 -100.16 56.95
N LEU A 338 163.18 -99.04 57.42
CA LEU A 338 164.60 -98.67 57.19
C LEU A 338 165.54 -98.80 58.42
N SER A 339 165.08 -99.28 59.58
CA SER A 339 165.89 -99.30 60.83
C SER A 339 166.09 -100.69 61.48
N ALA A 340 165.95 -101.78 60.73
CA ALA A 340 166.23 -103.15 61.21
C ALA A 340 166.86 -104.07 60.15
N VAL A 341 167.86 -103.53 59.43
CA VAL A 341 169.16 -104.15 59.08
C VAL A 341 170.20 -103.16 59.54
#